data_AF-A0A7V4JDG3-F1
#
_entry.id   AF-A0A7V4JDG3-F1
#
_cell.length_a   1.000
_cell.length_b   1.000
_cell.length_c   1.000
_cell.angle_alpha   90.00
_cell.angle_beta   90.00
_cell.angle_gamma   90.00
#
_symmetry.space_group_name_H-M   'P 1'
#
loop_
_entity.id
_entity.type
_entity.pdbx_description
1 polymer ?
#
loop_
_entity_poly.entity_id
_entity_poly.type
_entity_poly.pdbx_seq_one_letter_code
_entity_poly.pdbx_strand_id
1 'polypeptide(L)' 'MPKVKVPKAVLDGLEAVRRSGLTNMLDRPVVADLAEEFGFEDAARWIRTHRPEFARGVFHGFQATEER' A
#
# COMPACT_ATOMS: atom_id res chain seq x y z
N MET A 1 9.07 9.17 -13.32
CA MET A 1 9.13 7.70 -13.13
C MET A 1 7.72 7.13 -13.21
N PRO A 2 7.51 5.91 -13.73
CA PRO A 2 6.18 5.32 -13.81
C PRO A 2 5.62 4.98 -12.43
N LYS A 3 4.28 5.03 -12.28
CA LYS A 3 3.57 4.59 -11.07
C LYS A 3 3.83 3.11 -10.79
N VAL A 4 3.79 2.72 -9.52
CA VAL A 4 3.90 1.32 -9.11
C VAL A 4 2.59 0.60 -9.34
N LYS A 5 2.63 -0.45 -10.16
CA LYS A 5 1.48 -1.31 -10.44
C LYS A 5 1.29 -2.29 -9.28
N VAL A 6 0.08 -2.33 -8.72
CA VAL A 6 -0.29 -3.24 -7.63
C VAL A 6 -1.68 -3.84 -7.89
N PRO A 7 -2.01 -5.03 -7.35
CA PRO A 7 -3.37 -5.55 -7.39
C PRO A 7 -4.38 -4.54 -6.82
N LYS A 8 -5.62 -4.59 -7.29
CA LYS A 8 -6.66 -3.65 -6.83
C LYS A 8 -6.87 -3.72 -5.31
N ALA A 9 -6.91 -4.94 -4.75
CA ALA A 9 -7.05 -5.15 -3.30
C ALA A 9 -5.92 -4.48 -2.49
N VAL A 10 -4.69 -4.52 -3.01
CA VAL A 10 -3.54 -3.84 -2.38
C VAL A 10 -3.70 -2.33 -2.44
N LEU A 11 -4.13 -1.79 -3.59
CA LEU A 11 -4.38 -0.34 -3.73
C LEU A 11 -5.47 0.13 -2.76
N ASP A 12 -6.58 -0.60 -2.66
CA ASP A 12 -7.69 -0.24 -1.79
C ASP A 12 -7.24 -0.18 -0.31
N GLY A 13 -6.41 -1.14 0.13
CA GLY A 13 -5.83 -1.11 1.48
C GLY A 13 -4.84 0.03 1.71
N LEU A 14 -3.97 0.31 0.75
CA LEU A 14 -3.06 1.47 0.81
C LEU A 14 -3.82 2.80 0.90
N GLU A 15 -4.92 2.93 0.16
CA GLU A 15 -5.77 4.12 0.21
C GLU A 15 -6.55 4.21 1.51
N ALA A 16 -7.02 3.10 2.07
CA ALA A 16 -7.69 3.08 3.37
C ALA A 16 -6.77 3.60 4.48
N VAL A 17 -5.54 3.09 4.56
CA VAL A 17 -4.55 3.58 5.53
C VAL A 17 -4.17 5.04 5.27
N ARG A 18 -4.00 5.44 4.00
CA ARG A 18 -3.68 6.84 3.67
C ARG A 18 -4.80 7.81 4.08
N ARG A 19 -6.06 7.43 3.85
CA ARG A 19 -7.23 8.26 4.14
C ARG A 19 -7.56 8.30 5.64
N SER A 20 -7.14 7.31 6.43
CA SER A 20 -7.34 7.32 7.88
C SER A 20 -6.53 8.40 8.60
N GLY A 21 -5.37 8.78 8.05
CA GLY A 21 -4.49 9.81 8.63
C GLY A 21 -3.80 9.39 9.92
N LEU A 22 -3.87 8.09 10.30
CA LEU A 22 -3.31 7.58 11.56
C LEU A 22 -1.78 7.45 11.55
N THR A 23 -1.15 7.38 10.37
CA THR A 23 0.30 7.30 10.23
C THR A 23 0.80 8.02 8.99
N ASN A 24 2.09 8.31 8.96
CA ASN A 24 2.76 8.72 7.73
C ASN A 24 3.03 7.49 6.85
N MET A 25 2.80 7.60 5.53
CA MET A 25 3.04 6.50 4.61
C MET A 25 4.52 6.06 4.51
N LEU A 26 5.48 6.83 5.05
CA LEU A 26 6.89 6.45 5.17
C LEU A 26 7.15 5.47 6.33
N ASP A 27 6.25 5.41 7.31
CA ASP A 27 6.33 4.44 8.41
C ASP A 27 5.77 3.08 7.96
N ARG A 28 6.53 2.43 7.08
CA ARG A 28 6.14 1.17 6.44
C ARG A 28 5.70 0.09 7.43
N PRO A 29 6.37 -0.15 8.59
CA PRO A 29 5.87 -1.08 9.60
C PRO A 29 4.45 -0.74 10.05
N VAL A 30 4.21 0.51 10.49
CA VAL A 30 2.89 0.93 10.98
C VAL A 30 1.83 0.91 9.89
N VAL A 31 2.18 1.24 8.64
CA VAL A 31 1.27 1.13 7.49
C VAL A 31 0.83 -0.32 7.25
N ALA A 32 1.75 -1.29 7.39
CA ALA A 32 1.41 -2.70 7.23
C ALA A 32 0.50 -3.20 8.36
N ASP A 33 0.77 -2.79 9.59
CA ASP A 33 -0.01 -3.20 10.76
C ASP A 33 -1.42 -2.61 10.73
N LEU A 34 -1.56 -1.32 10.35
CA LEU A 34 -2.86 -0.70 10.14
C LEU A 34 -3.63 -1.31 8.96
N ALA A 35 -2.95 -1.69 7.89
CA ALA A 35 -3.60 -2.38 6.78
C ALA A 35 -4.18 -3.73 7.23
N GLU A 36 -3.47 -4.47 8.09
CA GLU A 36 -3.96 -5.72 8.68
C GLU A 36 -5.14 -5.48 9.64
N GLU A 37 -5.05 -4.46 10.50
CA GLU A 37 -6.12 -4.08 11.43
C GLU A 37 -7.41 -3.65 10.70
N PHE A 38 -7.28 -3.02 9.53
CA PHE A 38 -8.41 -2.63 8.69
C PHE A 38 -8.97 -3.79 7.83
N GLY A 39 -8.40 -5.00 7.95
CA GLY A 39 -8.83 -6.18 7.20
C GLY A 39 -8.27 -6.29 5.79
N PHE A 40 -7.26 -5.50 5.43
CA PHE A 40 -6.57 -5.57 4.13
C PHE A 40 -5.30 -6.43 4.22
N GLU A 41 -5.48 -7.72 4.50
CA GLU A 41 -4.40 -8.70 4.69
C GLU A 41 -3.45 -8.79 3.47
N ASP A 42 -4.00 -8.72 2.26
CA ASP A 42 -3.21 -8.71 1.03
C ASP A 42 -2.34 -7.46 0.91
N ALA A 43 -2.86 -6.30 1.30
CA ALA A 43 -2.10 -5.06 1.32
C ALA A 43 -0.99 -5.14 2.38
N ALA A 44 -1.30 -5.58 3.59
CA ALA A 44 -0.34 -5.76 4.67
C ALA A 44 0.82 -6.68 4.25
N ARG A 45 0.49 -7.84 3.68
CA ARG A 45 1.48 -8.80 3.15
C ARG A 45 2.33 -8.17 2.05
N TRP A 46 1.71 -7.45 1.12
CA TRP A 46 2.41 -6.78 0.02
C TRP A 46 3.40 -5.73 0.55
N ILE A 47 2.98 -4.85 1.48
CA ILE A 47 3.82 -3.82 2.10
C ILE A 47 5.04 -4.42 2.83
N ARG A 48 4.84 -5.57 3.50
CA ARG A 48 5.91 -6.29 4.21
C ARG A 48 6.95 -6.86 3.26
N THR A 49 6.51 -7.37 2.10
CA THR A 49 7.34 -8.15 1.17
C THR A 49 7.93 -7.34 0.01
N HIS A 50 7.33 -6.20 -0.37
CA HIS A 50 7.71 -5.38 -1.52
C HIS A 50 8.27 -4.02 -1.10
N ARG A 51 9.33 -4.02 -0.28
CA ARG A 51 9.87 -2.79 0.34
C ARG A 51 10.30 -1.72 -0.69
N PRO A 52 11.08 -2.05 -1.74
CA PRO A 52 11.51 -1.04 -2.71
C PRO A 52 10.33 -0.46 -3.50
N GLU A 53 9.38 -1.30 -3.90
CA GLU A 53 8.19 -0.91 -4.65
C GLU A 53 7.27 -0.04 -3.80
N PHE A 54 7.07 -0.39 -2.53
CA PHE A 54 6.31 0.43 -1.60
C PHE A 54 6.92 1.83 -1.47
N ALA A 55 8.22 1.92 -1.20
CA ALA A 55 8.91 3.20 -1.10
C ALA A 55 8.78 4.02 -2.39
N ARG A 56 9.00 3.38 -3.55
CA ARG A 56 8.82 4.02 -4.86
C ARG A 56 7.38 4.51 -5.07
N GLY A 57 6.39 3.73 -4.66
CA GLY A 57 4.97 4.08 -4.79
C GLY A 57 4.54 5.19 -3.83
N VAL A 58 5.15 5.31 -2.65
CA VAL A 58 4.92 6.46 -1.75
C VAL A 58 5.35 7.77 -2.42
N PHE A 59 6.48 7.78 -3.14
CA PHE A 59 6.98 8.99 -3.83
C PHE A 59 6.40 9.24 -5.22
N HIS A 60 6.05 8.18 -5.97
CA HIS A 60 5.65 8.29 -7.38
C HIS A 60 4.20 7.85 -7.65
N GLY A 61 3.48 7.39 -6.63
CA GLY A 61 2.11 6.93 -6.71
C GLY A 61 1.97 5.45 -7.05
N PHE A 62 0.80 4.92 -6.68
CA PHE A 62 0.36 3.56 -7.00
C PHE A 62 -0.71 3.59 -8.09
N GLN A 63 -0.87 2.48 -8.80
CA GLN A 63 -1.94 2.29 -9.77
C GLN A 63 -2.36 0.82 -9.77
N ALA A 64 -3.67 0.57 -9.82
CA ALA A 64 -4.18 -0.80 -9.94
C ALA A 64 -3.70 -1.44 -11.25
N THR A 65 -3.30 -2.71 -11.19
CA THR A 65 -3.29 -3.58 -12.36
C THR A 65 -4.73 -3.88 -12.72
N GLU A 66 -5.11 -3.65 -13.97
CA GLU A 66 -6.39 -4.15 -14.46
C GLU A 66 -6.30 -5.67 -14.48
N GLU A 67 -6.95 -6.33 -13.52
CA GLU A 67 -7.31 -7.73 -13.67
C GLU A 67 -8.36 -7.78 -14.79
N ARG A 68 -8.03 -8.42 -15.91
CA ARG A 68 -8.97 -8.74 -16.97
C ARG A 68 -9.97 -9.79 -16.52
#